data_AF-A0A1Q7I6N8-F1
#
_entry.id   AF-A0A1Q7I6N8-F1
#
_cell.length_a   1.000
_cell.length_b   1.000
_cell.length_c   1.000
_cell.angle_alpha   90.00
_cell.angle_beta   90.00
_cell.angle_gamma   90.00
#
_symmetry.space_group_name_H-M   'P 1'
#
loop_
_entity.id
_entity.type
_entity.pdbx_description
1 polymer ?
#
loop_
_entity_poly.entity_id
_entity_poly.type
_entity_poly.pdbx_seq_one_letter_code
_entity_poly.pdbx_strand_id
1 'polypeptide(L)' 'MRKHVLLVHRITCTKYDRSAKPAPFSLIGTTFGGDGQTTFALPDLRGRVPISSGQGPGLQNYDLGQVGGLVEVKLSLIAK' A
#
# COMPACT_ATOMS: atom_id res chain seq x y z
N MET A 1 5.76 -3.28 30.65
CA MET A 1 6.83 -3.06 29.65
C MET A 1 6.20 -2.56 28.35
N ARG A 2 5.89 -1.27 28.32
CA ARG A 2 5.25 -0.57 27.20
C ARG A 2 6.35 -0.02 26.28
N LYS A 3 6.08 0.04 24.97
CA LYS A 3 6.86 0.65 23.87
C LYS A 3 7.67 -0.30 22.96
N HIS A 4 7.06 -1.37 22.44
CA HIS A 4 7.57 -2.04 21.22
C HIS A 4 6.51 -2.17 20.11
N VAL A 5 5.37 -1.46 20.24
CA VAL A 5 4.33 -1.39 19.21
C VAL A 5 4.29 0.03 18.65
N LEU A 6 5.35 0.43 17.95
CA LEU A 6 5.30 1.62 17.10
C LEU A 6 6.35 1.52 15.98
N LEU A 7 6.13 0.57 15.06
CA LEU A 7 6.88 0.58 13.81
C LEU A 7 6.02 0.06 12.65
N VAL A 8 4.84 0.67 12.49
CA VAL A 8 3.90 0.47 11.37
C VAL A 8 4.56 0.94 10.08
N HIS A 9 5.23 0.03 9.36
CA HIS A 9 5.90 0.38 8.12
C HIS A 9 4.93 0.34 6.94
N ARG A 10 4.46 1.55 6.63
CA ARG A 10 3.88 2.08 5.38
C ARG A 10 4.25 1.22 4.16
N ILE A 11 3.29 0.89 3.29
CA ILE A 11 3.64 0.57 1.90
C ILE A 11 4.33 1.82 1.36
N THR A 12 5.61 1.71 1.06
CA THR A 12 6.40 2.81 0.52
C THR A 12 6.03 3.00 -0.94
N CYS A 13 5.05 3.85 -1.22
CA CYS A 13 4.87 4.33 -2.59
C CYS A 13 6.06 5.23 -2.94
N THR A 14 6.76 4.90 -4.03
CA THR A 14 7.92 5.69 -4.48
C THR A 14 7.46 6.70 -5.51
N LYS A 15 7.75 7.99 -5.29
CA LYS A 15 7.38 9.06 -6.20
C LYS A 15 8.37 9.16 -7.36
N TYR A 16 7.85 9.32 -8.57
CA TYR A 16 8.59 9.51 -9.81
C TYR A 16 8.03 10.68 -10.61
N ASP A 17 8.89 11.31 -11.40
CA ASP A 17 8.48 12.32 -12.38
C ASP A 17 7.81 11.64 -13.60
N ARG A 18 6.68 12.19 -14.05
CA ARG A 18 5.92 11.67 -15.20
C ARG A 18 6.70 11.68 -16.51
N SER A 19 7.60 12.65 -16.69
CA SER A 19 8.44 12.82 -17.89
C SER A 19 9.54 11.78 -17.92
N ALA A 20 10.09 11.43 -16.75
CA ALA A 20 11.12 10.39 -16.65
C ALA A 20 10.56 8.97 -16.88
N LYS A 21 9.27 8.73 -16.58
CA LYS A 21 8.60 7.42 -16.76
C LYS A 21 7.18 7.60 -17.35
N PRO A 22 7.05 7.90 -18.66
CA PRO A 22 5.77 8.22 -19.27
C PRO A 22 4.85 7.01 -19.47
N ALA A 23 5.41 5.82 -19.77
CA ALA A 23 4.61 4.63 -20.02
C ALA A 23 3.80 4.17 -18.79
N PRO A 24 4.39 4.02 -17.58
CA PRO A 24 3.62 3.73 -16.38
C PRO A 24 2.60 4.83 -16.05
N PHE A 25 2.99 6.11 -16.18
CA PHE A 25 2.09 7.23 -15.90
C PHE A 25 0.80 7.17 -16.74
N SER A 26 0.92 6.81 -18.02
CA SER A 26 -0.25 6.66 -18.90
C SER A 26 -1.17 5.50 -18.52
N LEU A 27 -0.70 4.51 -17.75
CA LEU A 27 -1.47 3.32 -17.39
C LEU A 27 -2.15 3.45 -16.02
N ILE A 28 -1.46 4.02 -15.03
CA ILE A 28 -1.92 4.03 -13.63
C ILE A 28 -2.19 5.45 -13.08
N GLY A 29 -1.83 6.51 -13.82
CA GLY A 29 -2.01 7.89 -13.39
C GLY A 29 -1.47 8.14 -11.98
N THR A 30 -2.30 8.72 -11.12
CA THR A 30 -1.99 9.07 -9.72
C THR A 30 -2.64 8.15 -8.69
N THR A 31 -3.16 6.99 -9.10
CA THR A 31 -3.90 6.07 -8.22
C THR A 31 -3.13 5.68 -6.96
N PHE A 32 -1.80 5.61 -7.02
CA PHE A 32 -0.94 5.26 -5.88
C PHE A 32 -0.29 6.47 -5.20
N GLY A 33 -0.70 7.69 -5.57
CA GLY A 33 -0.21 8.97 -5.05
C GLY A 33 0.51 9.83 -6.09
N GLY A 34 0.96 11.02 -5.66
CA GLY A 34 1.54 12.05 -6.53
C GLY A 34 0.67 13.31 -6.57
N ASP A 35 1.14 14.36 -7.24
CA ASP A 35 0.40 15.60 -7.44
C ASP A 35 -0.37 15.65 -8.77
N GLY A 36 -0.16 14.65 -9.66
CA GLY A 36 -0.82 14.53 -10.96
C GLY A 36 -0.38 15.52 -12.02
N GLN A 37 0.45 16.50 -11.66
CA GLN A 37 1.01 17.49 -12.56
C GLN A 37 2.43 17.12 -12.94
N THR A 38 3.28 16.89 -11.95
CA THR A 38 4.72 16.62 -12.12
C THR A 38 5.10 15.21 -11.69
N THR A 39 4.43 14.69 -10.66
CA THR A 39 4.77 13.44 -10.00
C THR A 39 3.61 12.46 -9.95
N PHE A 40 3.97 11.19 -10.02
CA PHE A 40 3.10 10.05 -9.74
C PHE A 40 3.85 9.05 -8.87
N ALA A 41 3.13 8.17 -8.17
CA ALA A 41 3.74 7.19 -7.30
C ALA A 41 3.56 5.76 -7.83
N LEU A 42 4.58 4.94 -7.63
CA LEU A 42 4.54 3.50 -7.94
C LEU A 42 4.43 2.69 -6.64
N PRO A 43 3.58 1.66 -6.61
CA PRO A 43 3.48 0.77 -5.45
C PRO A 43 4.77 -0.06 -5.32
N ASP A 44 5.39 -0.01 -4.14
CA ASP A 44 6.47 -0.94 -3.78
C ASP A 44 5.86 -2.19 -3.15
N LEU A 45 5.90 -3.30 -3.89
CA LEU A 45 5.34 -4.58 -3.48
C LEU A 45 6.36 -5.52 -2.82
N ARG A 46 7.60 -5.06 -2.58
CA ARG A 46 8.61 -5.90 -1.94
C ARG A 46 8.17 -6.26 -0.52
N GLY A 47 8.02 -7.56 -0.26
CA GLY A 47 7.49 -8.07 1.01
C GLY A 47 5.99 -7.78 1.21
N ARG A 48 5.22 -7.65 0.13
CA ARG A 48 3.76 -7.46 0.13
C ARG A 48 3.12 -8.37 -0.91
N VAL A 49 1.83 -8.69 -0.71
CA VAL A 49 1.01 -9.41 -1.68
C VAL A 49 -0.12 -8.48 -2.12
N PRO A 50 -0.27 -8.17 -3.42
CA PRO A 50 -1.39 -7.38 -3.90
C PRO A 50 -2.69 -8.16 -3.74
N ILE A 51 -3.75 -7.45 -3.37
CA ILE A 51 -5.13 -7.98 -3.32
C ILE A 51 -5.99 -7.25 -4.35
N SER A 52 -7.06 -7.90 -4.81
CA SER A 52 -8.02 -7.25 -5.71
C SER A 52 -8.69 -6.07 -5.02
N SER A 53 -8.85 -4.97 -5.75
CA SER A 53 -9.71 -3.87 -5.34
C SER A 53 -11.19 -4.24 -5.45
N GLY A 54 -12.04 -3.55 -4.70
CA GLY A 54 -13.49 -3.70 -4.69
C GLY A 54 -14.02 -4.41 -3.46
N GLN A 55 -15.31 -4.71 -3.50
CA GLN A 55 -16.04 -5.35 -2.41
C GLN A 55 -16.52 -6.74 -2.83
N GLY A 56 -16.00 -7.78 -2.16
CA GLY A 56 -16.58 -9.12 -2.24
C GLY A 56 -17.89 -9.21 -1.44
N PRO A 57 -18.81 -10.14 -1.76
CA PRO A 57 -20.05 -10.31 -1.01
C PRO A 57 -19.79 -10.56 0.48
N GLY A 58 -20.30 -9.68 1.35
CA GLY A 58 -20.13 -9.77 2.80
C GLY A 58 -18.73 -9.41 3.33
N LEU A 59 -17.84 -8.89 2.48
CA LEU A 59 -16.50 -8.46 2.87
C LEU A 59 -16.37 -6.93 2.89
N GLN A 60 -15.27 -6.47 3.49
CA GLN A 60 -14.89 -5.06 3.45
C GLN A 60 -14.54 -4.64 2.01
N ASN A 61 -14.88 -3.41 1.63
CA ASN A 61 -14.41 -2.80 0.40
C ASN A 61 -12.93 -2.42 0.52
N TYR A 62 -12.14 -2.69 -0.53
CA TYR A 62 -10.76 -2.25 -0.65
C TYR A 62 -10.61 -1.29 -1.83
N ASP A 63 -10.24 -0.04 -1.55
CA ASP A 63 -9.98 0.94 -2.60
C ASP A 63 -8.66 0.62 -3.30
N LEU A 64 -8.60 0.90 -4.61
CA LEU A 64 -7.36 0.69 -5.36
C LEU A 64 -6.29 1.67 -4.85
N GLY A 65 -5.11 1.13 -4.53
CA GLY A 65 -4.03 1.91 -3.90
C GLY A 65 -4.16 2.02 -2.37
N GLN A 66 -5.20 1.45 -1.76
CA GLN A 66 -5.33 1.38 -0.31
C GLN A 66 -4.19 0.55 0.29
N VAL A 67 -3.56 1.11 1.31
CA VAL A 67 -2.49 0.46 2.06
C VAL A 67 -3.07 -0.31 3.23
N GLY A 68 -2.76 -1.61 3.32
CA GLY A 68 -3.24 -2.47 4.40
C GLY A 68 -2.32 -3.67 4.65
N GLY A 69 -2.63 -4.42 5.72
CA GLY A 69 -1.90 -5.62 6.12
C GLY A 69 -0.78 -5.37 7.14
N LEU A 70 -0.37 -6.46 7.80
CA LEU A 70 0.76 -6.52 8.72
C LEU A 70 1.84 -7.44 8.11
N VAL A 71 3.10 -7.04 8.18
CA VAL A 71 4.23 -7.87 7.70
C VAL A 71 4.53 -8.99 8.70
N GLU A 72 4.13 -8.79 9.95
CA GLU A 72 4.36 -9.69 11.06
C GLU A 72 3.12 -9.72 11.94
N VAL A 73 2.57 -10.90 12.16
CA VAL A 73 1.42 -11.12 13.05
C VAL A 73 1.92 -11.96 14.22
N LYS A 74 2.01 -11.35 15.41
CA LYS A 74 2.39 -12.06 16.63
C LYS A 74 1.18 -12.80 17.18
N LEU A 75 1.20 -14.13 17.17
CA LEU A 75 0.23 -14.92 17.92
C LEU A 75 0.53 -14.80 19.41
N SER A 76 -0.39 -14.21 20.17
CA SER A 76 -0.35 -14.25 21.63
C SER A 76 -1.12 -15.47 22.10
N LEU A 77 -0.42 -16.48 22.62
CA LEU A 77 -1.07 -17.53 23.39
C LEU A 77 -1.52 -16.90 24.71
N ILE A 78 -2.84 -16.73 24.89
CA ILE A 78 -3.38 -16.45 26.21
C ILE A 78 -3.25 -17.77 26.98
N ALA A 79 -2.25 -17.86 27.85
CA ALA A 79 -2.20 -18.92 28.84
C ALA A 79 -3.47 -18.80 29.68
N LYS A 80 -4.31 -19.84 29.59
CA LYS A 80 -5.56 -19.93 30.33
C LYS A 80 -5.29 -20.22 31.80
#